data_AF-A0A1D2QI63-F1
#
_entry.id   AF-A0A1D2QI63-F1
#
_cell.length_a   1.000
_cell.length_b   1.000
_cell.length_c   1.000
_cell.angle_alpha   90.00
_cell.angle_beta   90.00
_cell.angle_gamma   90.00
#
_symmetry.space_group_name_H-M   'P 1'
#
loop_
_entity.id
_entity.type
_entity.pdbx_description
1 polymer ?
#
loop_
_entity_poly.entity_id
_entity_poly.type
_entity_poly.pdbx_seq_one_letter_code
_entity_poly.pdbx_strand_id
1 'polypeptide(L)'
;MSETIVSTPEHTPTDKWWIPIGVLAALVPMIALIAIALPPDVYTSLIAAPFVLLGGVLTLLSPLIIYFDKQYVTAVSDWNPSGWYYWMIIPVIGFVLPYLYLYERHKYVGTP
;
A
#
# COMPACT_ATOMS: atom_id res chain seq x y z
N MET A 1 -50.31 -5.55 2.49
CA MET A 1 -49.13 -6.33 2.08
C MET A 1 -47.97 -5.35 2.15
N SER A 2 -47.23 -5.36 3.26
CA SER A 2 -46.20 -4.35 3.53
C SER A 2 -44.88 -4.85 2.95
N GLU A 3 -44.33 -4.11 1.98
CA GLU A 3 -43.01 -4.37 1.44
C GLU A 3 -41.96 -3.98 2.48
N THR A 4 -41.31 -4.97 3.07
CA THR A 4 -40.12 -4.77 3.88
C THR A 4 -38.98 -4.45 2.92
N ILE A 5 -38.63 -3.16 2.79
CA ILE A 5 -37.42 -2.75 2.08
C ILE A 5 -36.24 -3.31 2.88
N VAL A 6 -35.64 -4.38 2.37
CA VAL A 6 -34.38 -4.92 2.90
C VAL A 6 -33.31 -3.90 2.54
N SER A 7 -32.98 -3.02 3.48
CA SER A 7 -31.80 -2.16 3.39
C SER A 7 -30.60 -3.10 3.32
N THR A 8 -30.07 -3.31 2.12
CA THR A 8 -28.80 -4.00 1.97
C THR A 8 -27.77 -3.09 2.66
N PRO A 9 -26.97 -3.59 3.62
CA PRO A 9 -25.98 -2.74 4.26
C PRO A 9 -25.10 -2.14 3.15
N GLU A 10 -25.12 -0.82 3.02
CA GLU A 10 -24.21 -0.09 2.14
C GLU A 10 -22.80 -0.50 2.55
N HIS A 11 -22.15 -1.32 1.73
CA HIS A 11 -20.80 -1.76 2.04
C HIS A 11 -19.84 -0.62 1.69
N THR A 12 -19.70 0.35 2.60
CA THR A 12 -18.73 1.43 2.46
C THR A 12 -17.33 0.82 2.36
N PRO A 13 -16.57 1.07 1.28
CA PRO A 13 -15.19 0.61 1.19
C PRO A 13 -14.38 1.14 2.38
N THR A 14 -13.50 0.30 2.95
CA THR A 14 -12.71 0.69 4.13
C THR A 14 -11.58 1.65 3.77
N ASP A 15 -11.34 2.63 4.63
CA ASP A 15 -10.35 3.69 4.48
C ASP A 15 -8.92 3.28 4.83
N LYS A 16 -8.70 2.00 5.18
CA LYS A 16 -7.43 1.50 5.76
C LYS A 16 -6.52 0.78 4.77
N TRP A 17 -6.95 0.60 3.52
CA TRP A 17 -6.18 -0.20 2.55
C TRP A 17 -4.86 0.46 2.13
N TRP A 18 -4.69 1.76 2.32
CA TRP A 18 -3.39 2.41 2.17
C TRP A 18 -2.35 2.01 3.24
N ILE A 19 -2.74 1.49 4.42
CA ILE A 19 -1.81 1.19 5.52
C ILE A 19 -0.70 0.22 5.06
N PRO A 20 -1.01 -0.93 4.44
CA PRO A 20 0.01 -1.78 3.85
C PRO A 20 0.93 -1.09 2.83
N ILE A 21 0.42 -0.13 2.04
CA ILE A 21 1.24 0.67 1.12
C ILE A 21 2.16 1.61 1.91
N GLY A 22 1.68 2.19 3.01
CA GLY A 22 2.47 2.98 3.96
C GLY A 22 3.60 2.17 4.59
N VAL A 23 3.31 0.93 5.04
CA VAL A 23 4.32 0.01 5.54
C VAL A 23 5.34 -0.32 4.45
N LEU A 24 4.88 -0.65 3.23
CA LEU A 24 5.77 -0.93 2.10
C LEU A 24 6.70 0.26 1.81
N ALA A 25 6.17 1.49 1.81
CA ALA A 25 6.98 2.69 1.64
C ALA A 25 8.04 2.81 2.74
N ALA A 26 7.67 2.66 4.02
CA ALA A 26 8.58 2.78 5.15
C ALA A 26 9.68 1.69 5.21
N LEU A 27 9.41 0.49 4.72
CA LEU A 27 10.38 -0.61 4.68
C LEU A 27 11.58 -0.29 3.80
N VAL A 28 11.40 0.46 2.70
CA VAL A 28 12.47 0.78 1.74
C VAL A 28 13.64 1.54 2.39
N PRO A 29 13.45 2.73 3.00
CA PRO A 29 14.52 3.48 3.63
C PRO A 29 15.08 2.74 4.84
N MET A 30 14.25 1.99 5.57
CA MET A 30 14.72 1.19 6.69
C MET A 30 15.70 0.09 6.25
N ILE A 31 15.37 -0.68 5.20
CA ILE A 31 16.27 -1.70 4.64
C ILE A 31 17.54 -1.04 4.08
N ALA A 32 17.41 0.10 3.40
CA ALA A 32 18.56 0.85 2.91
C ALA A 32 19.49 1.32 4.05
N LEU A 33 18.92 1.83 5.15
CA LEU A 33 19.68 2.25 6.32
C LEU A 33 20.41 1.07 6.98
N ILE A 34 19.76 -0.10 7.10
CA ILE A 34 20.41 -1.33 7.61
C ILE A 34 21.59 -1.70 6.72
N ALA A 35 21.41 -1.69 5.40
CA ALA A 35 22.45 -2.04 4.44
C ALA A 35 23.65 -1.07 4.43
N ILE A 36 23.43 0.20 4.77
CA ILE A 36 24.50 1.21 4.85
C ILE A 36 25.18 1.20 6.22
N ALA A 37 24.42 0.97 7.30
CA ALA A 37 24.92 1.06 8.67
C ALA A 37 25.68 -0.18 9.14
N LEU A 38 25.41 -1.35 8.55
CA LEU A 38 25.98 -2.62 8.99
C LEU A 38 26.85 -3.27 7.90
N PRO A 39 27.89 -4.02 8.27
CA PRO A 39 28.70 -4.76 7.32
C PRO A 39 27.88 -5.85 6.59
N PRO A 40 28.18 -6.16 5.32
CA PRO A 40 27.45 -7.16 4.55
C PRO A 40 27.86 -8.59 4.96
N ASP A 41 27.38 -9.04 6.11
CA ASP A 41 27.61 -10.38 6.65
C ASP A 41 26.30 -11.17 6.90
N VAL A 42 26.43 -12.39 7.41
CA VAL A 42 25.31 -13.30 7.68
C VAL A 42 24.39 -12.73 8.77
N TYR A 43 24.92 -12.04 9.78
CA TYR A 43 24.12 -11.49 10.87
C TYR A 43 23.28 -10.31 10.38
N THR A 44 23.86 -9.41 9.59
CA THR A 44 23.13 -8.33 8.92
C THR A 44 22.02 -8.88 8.03
N SER A 45 22.32 -9.93 7.27
CA SER A 45 21.32 -10.60 6.42
C SER A 45 20.18 -11.19 7.26
N LEU A 46 20.48 -11.81 8.40
CA LEU A 46 19.48 -12.38 9.30
C LEU A 46 18.59 -11.30 9.94
N ILE A 47 19.16 -10.14 10.26
CA ILE A 47 18.41 -8.97 10.77
C ILE A 47 17.51 -8.38 9.67
N ALA A 48 18.01 -8.26 8.44
CA ALA A 48 17.27 -7.67 7.32
C ALA A 48 16.18 -8.60 6.76
N ALA A 49 16.40 -9.92 6.81
CA ALA A 49 15.54 -10.94 6.22
C ALA A 49 14.03 -10.77 6.52
N PRO A 50 13.56 -10.61 7.76
CA PRO A 50 12.12 -10.45 8.03
C PRO A 50 11.52 -9.23 7.34
N PHE A 51 12.26 -8.14 7.24
CA PHE A 51 11.81 -6.91 6.60
C PHE A 51 11.77 -7.05 5.07
N VAL A 52 12.78 -7.70 4.49
CA VAL A 52 12.81 -8.02 3.06
C VAL A 52 11.66 -8.97 2.69
N LEU A 53 11.41 -10.00 3.51
CA LEU A 53 10.29 -10.92 3.30
C LEU A 53 8.94 -10.21 3.39
N LEU A 54 8.73 -9.38 4.42
CA LEU A 54 7.52 -8.58 4.56
C LEU A 54 7.33 -7.65 3.36
N GLY A 55 8.39 -6.93 2.95
CA GLY A 55 8.37 -6.08 1.77
C GLY A 55 8.03 -6.85 0.50
N GLY A 56 8.59 -8.05 0.32
CA GLY A 56 8.27 -8.94 -0.79
C GLY A 56 6.80 -9.36 -0.81
N VAL A 57 6.25 -9.78 0.33
CA VAL A 57 4.82 -10.15 0.46
C VAL A 57 3.93 -8.95 0.14
N LEU A 58 4.21 -7.77 0.71
CA LEU A 58 3.46 -6.55 0.44
C LEU A 58 3.55 -6.10 -1.02
N THR A 59 4.71 -6.26 -1.65
CA THR A 59 4.91 -5.99 -3.08
C THR A 59 4.04 -6.90 -3.93
N LEU A 60 4.00 -8.21 -3.64
CA LEU A 60 3.17 -9.17 -4.37
C LEU A 60 1.67 -8.90 -4.19
N LEU A 61 1.25 -8.49 -2.99
CA LEU A 61 -0.13 -8.15 -2.68
C LEU A 61 -0.53 -6.74 -3.10
N SER A 62 0.43 -5.89 -3.49
CA SER A 62 0.18 -4.47 -3.76
C SER A 62 -0.92 -4.24 -4.80
N PRO A 63 -1.07 -5.04 -5.88
CA PRO A 63 -2.16 -4.80 -6.83
C PRO A 63 -3.55 -4.97 -6.19
N LEU A 64 -3.70 -5.98 -5.33
CA LEU A 64 -4.96 -6.23 -4.62
C LEU A 64 -5.24 -5.11 -3.60
N ILE A 65 -4.21 -4.68 -2.88
CA ILE A 65 -4.31 -3.59 -1.90
C ILE A 65 -4.72 -2.28 -2.60
N ILE A 66 -4.07 -1.93 -3.70
CA ILE A 66 -4.39 -0.75 -4.51
C ILE A 66 -5.80 -0.83 -5.10
N TYR A 67 -6.24 -2.01 -5.52
CA TYR A 67 -7.60 -2.19 -6.03
C TYR A 67 -8.65 -1.81 -4.98
N PHE A 68 -8.49 -2.28 -3.75
CA PHE A 68 -9.45 -1.96 -2.69
C PHE A 68 -9.33 -0.52 -2.18
N ASP A 69 -8.13 0.02 -2.03
CA ASP A 69 -7.98 1.44 -1.64
C ASP A 69 -8.53 2.37 -2.73
N LYS A 70 -8.34 2.01 -4.01
CA LYS A 70 -8.93 2.74 -5.13
C LYS A 70 -10.46 2.82 -5.01
N GLN A 71 -11.15 1.73 -4.67
CA GLN A 71 -12.60 1.75 -4.51
C GLN A 71 -13.05 2.79 -3.47
N TYR A 72 -12.34 2.86 -2.33
CA TYR A 72 -12.58 3.85 -1.31
C TYR A 72 -12.31 5.28 -1.81
N VAL A 73 -11.11 5.53 -2.32
CA VAL A 73 -10.68 6.86 -2.80
C VAL A 73 -11.63 7.41 -3.86
N THR A 74 -12.07 6.59 -4.82
CA THR A 74 -13.02 7.02 -5.86
C THR A 74 -14.42 7.27 -5.34
N ALA A 75 -14.78 6.67 -4.19
CA ALA A 75 -16.10 6.88 -3.57
C ALA A 75 -16.16 8.17 -2.75
N VAL A 76 -15.01 8.64 -2.23
CA VAL A 76 -14.95 9.78 -1.28
C VAL A 76 -14.21 11.00 -1.82
N SER A 77 -13.63 10.94 -3.02
CA SER A 77 -12.88 12.04 -3.62
C SER A 77 -13.01 12.06 -5.14
N ASP A 78 -12.68 13.20 -5.75
CA ASP A 78 -12.65 13.37 -7.21
C ASP A 78 -11.44 12.70 -7.89
N TRP A 79 -10.52 12.11 -7.11
CA TRP A 79 -9.36 11.46 -7.66
C TRP A 79 -9.69 10.06 -8.18
N ASN A 80 -9.29 9.80 -9.42
CA ASN A 80 -9.33 8.47 -10.02
C ASN A 80 -7.91 7.94 -10.20
N PRO A 81 -7.40 7.10 -9.27
CA PRO A 81 -6.07 6.52 -9.37
C PRO A 81 -5.86 5.79 -10.69
N SER A 82 -4.76 6.11 -11.37
CA SER A 82 -4.40 5.49 -12.65
C SER A 82 -3.99 4.03 -12.49
N GLY A 83 -4.13 3.24 -13.57
CA GLY A 83 -3.76 1.82 -13.58
C GLY A 83 -2.25 1.56 -13.41
N TRP A 84 -1.39 2.55 -13.61
CA TRP A 84 0.05 2.34 -13.41
C TRP A 84 0.43 2.05 -11.96
N TYR A 85 -0.43 2.39 -10.98
CA TYR A 85 -0.19 2.02 -9.57
C TYR A 85 -0.19 0.49 -9.34
N TYR A 86 -0.79 -0.30 -10.23
CA TYR A 86 -0.69 -1.76 -10.19
C TYR A 86 0.73 -2.27 -10.50
N TRP A 87 1.59 -1.46 -11.11
CA TRP A 87 2.99 -1.82 -11.38
C TRP A 87 3.85 -1.83 -10.12
N MET A 88 3.30 -1.50 -8.95
CA MET A 88 3.97 -1.66 -7.65
C MET A 88 4.47 -3.09 -7.40
N ILE A 89 3.88 -4.10 -8.05
CA ILE A 89 4.34 -5.49 -7.97
C ILE A 89 5.74 -5.71 -8.53
N ILE A 90 6.22 -4.82 -9.41
CA ILE A 90 7.55 -4.89 -9.99
C ILE A 90 8.54 -4.30 -8.97
N PRO A 91 9.49 -5.06 -8.39
CA PRO A 91 10.26 -4.64 -7.22
C PRO A 91 10.97 -3.29 -7.36
N VAL A 92 11.61 -3.02 -8.50
CA VAL A 92 12.31 -1.75 -8.77
C VAL A 92 11.33 -0.56 -8.78
N ILE A 93 10.16 -0.77 -9.35
CA ILE A 93 9.09 0.24 -9.47
C ILE A 93 8.37 0.40 -8.12
N GLY A 94 8.20 -0.71 -7.39
CA GLY A 94 7.64 -0.79 -6.05
C GLY A 94 8.42 -0.03 -4.98
N PHE A 95 9.62 0.46 -5.28
CA PHE A 95 10.33 1.38 -4.40
C PHE A 95 9.87 2.84 -4.51
N VAL A 96 9.32 3.25 -5.65
CA VAL A 96 8.96 4.67 -5.91
C VAL A 96 7.46 4.87 -5.88
N LEU A 97 6.68 3.98 -6.51
CA LEU A 97 5.25 4.20 -6.64
C LEU A 97 4.49 4.28 -5.30
N PRO A 98 4.84 3.54 -4.22
CA PRO A 98 4.15 3.69 -2.94
C PRO A 98 4.16 5.13 -2.44
N TYR A 99 5.28 5.83 -2.59
CA TYR A 99 5.41 7.24 -2.21
C TYR A 99 4.51 8.15 -3.05
N LEU A 100 4.53 7.97 -4.37
CA LEU A 100 3.69 8.76 -5.26
C LEU A 100 2.20 8.53 -4.99
N TYR A 101 1.82 7.27 -4.76
CA TYR A 101 0.45 6.91 -4.45
C TYR A 101 -0.03 7.54 -3.14
N LEU A 102 0.76 7.40 -2.07
CA LEU A 102 0.43 7.96 -0.76
C LEU A 102 0.39 9.49 -0.79
N TYR A 103 1.27 10.12 -1.57
CA TYR A 103 1.27 11.58 -1.74
C TYR A 103 -0.01 12.07 -2.44
N GLU A 104 -0.39 11.46 -3.57
CA GLU A 104 -1.63 11.82 -4.26
C GLU A 104 -2.85 11.49 -3.38
N ARG A 105 -2.89 10.32 -2.75
CA ARG A 105 -3.95 9.97 -1.80
C ARG A 105 -4.07 11.03 -0.70
N HIS A 106 -2.93 11.47 -0.16
CA HIS A 106 -2.90 12.48 0.89
C HIS A 106 -3.53 13.79 0.44
N LYS A 107 -3.22 14.21 -0.79
CA LYS A 107 -3.74 15.43 -1.39
C LYS A 107 -5.27 15.43 -1.57
N TYR A 108 -5.86 14.28 -1.91
CA TYR A 108 -7.30 14.20 -2.22
C TYR A 108 -8.18 13.73 -1.06
N VAL A 109 -7.64 12.90 -0.16
CA VAL A 109 -8.42 12.24 0.90
C VAL A 109 -7.98 12.69 2.30
N GLY A 110 -6.90 13.48 2.42
CA GLY A 110 -6.39 13.94 3.71
C GLY A 110 -5.38 12.95 4.28
N THR A 111 -5.45 12.58 5.56
CA THR A 111 -4.51 11.60 6.14
C THR A 111 -4.31 10.40 5.20
N PRO A 112 -3.05 9.99 4.93
CA PRO A 112 -2.79 8.57 4.72
C PRO A 112 -3.44 7.91 5.93
#